data_AF-X0YPQ1-F1
#
_entry.id   AF-X0YPQ1-F1
#
_cell.length_a   1.000
_cell.length_b   1.000
_cell.length_c   1.000
_cell.angle_alpha   90.00
_cell.angle_beta   90.00
_cell.angle_gamma   90.00
#
_symmetry.space_group_name_H-M   'P 1'
#
loop_
_entity.id
_entity.type
_entity.pdbx_description
1 polymer ?
#
loop_
_entity_poly.entity_id
_entity_poly.type
_entity_poly.pdbx_seq_one_letter_code
_entity_poly.pdbx_strand_id
1 'polypeptide(L)'
;FEDVVNTTFVARTDTKWLWIADFNLWTTRQCLENFDPDDPSQKECGRDMMFVGDAADNGTACEGKWIENTIGLANKNIKSVLSDDECSPFEGGICRPSSEMFQEDLDAINATSSDGKSYCPIFDGWSELKLKFCVEKWREYTGGRGGILVEENTATPFKEDGVERGGEFISDDQIISPIPLSSSPTMYATNLYTHEDTVEMIRQTREFCDDAETHCFMTGIPFDFWEQYLTVDSVLLLLSVSSVGIGFVMATVFLFFMLDPASKEFGMKNKIIASLCGGILIAVTNILCLVPVIGISLLADVSLTAFSNMAFVLSVGFATE
;
A
#
# COMPACT_ATOMS: atom_id res chain seq x y z
N PHE A 1 5.26 10.47 18.54
CA PHE A 1 4.67 9.30 17.84
C PHE A 1 5.54 9.02 16.60
N GLU A 2 5.86 7.77 16.26
CA GLU A 2 6.89 7.48 15.23
C GLU A 2 6.33 7.42 13.79
N ASP A 3 6.93 8.20 12.88
CA ASP A 3 6.66 8.20 11.44
C ASP A 3 7.58 7.22 10.72
N VAL A 4 7.06 6.16 10.09
CA VAL A 4 7.87 5.01 9.62
C VAL A 4 8.00 4.93 8.09
N VAL A 5 7.26 5.71 7.29
CA VAL A 5 7.23 5.59 5.82
C VAL A 5 7.50 6.93 5.13
N ASN A 6 8.38 6.94 4.12
CA ASN A 6 8.77 8.15 3.37
C ASN A 6 8.05 8.25 2.01
N THR A 7 6.74 8.52 1.99
CA THR A 7 6.00 8.80 0.72
C THR A 7 5.06 10.00 0.86
N THR A 8 4.74 10.66 -0.26
CA THR A 8 3.94 11.90 -0.31
C THR A 8 2.44 11.70 -0.10
N PHE A 9 1.91 10.55 -0.54
CA PHE A 9 0.46 10.29 -0.62
C PHE A 9 -0.04 9.18 0.31
N VAL A 10 0.84 8.45 1.01
CA VAL A 10 0.43 7.42 1.96
C VAL A 10 0.73 7.93 3.37
N ALA A 11 -0.32 8.04 4.18
CA ALA A 11 -0.30 8.59 5.52
C ALA A 11 0.48 7.74 6.53
N ARG A 12 0.93 8.50 7.52
CA ARG A 12 1.60 8.14 8.78
C ARG A 12 0.68 7.35 9.71
N THR A 13 0.76 6.02 9.59
CA THR A 13 0.46 4.92 10.56
C THR A 13 -0.80 4.96 11.45
N ASP A 14 -1.50 3.82 11.52
CA ASP A 14 -2.42 3.47 12.63
C ASP A 14 -1.60 3.35 13.94
N THR A 15 -2.08 3.94 15.03
CA THR A 15 -1.52 3.82 16.40
C THR A 15 -1.29 2.38 16.85
N LYS A 16 -1.98 1.40 16.25
CA LYS A 16 -1.73 -0.04 16.43
C LYS A 16 -0.36 -0.51 15.94
N TRP A 17 0.37 0.25 15.12
CA TRP A 17 1.73 -0.09 14.69
C TRP A 17 2.81 0.57 15.53
N LEU A 18 2.45 1.59 16.30
CA LEU A 18 3.38 2.31 17.19
C LEU A 18 3.79 1.43 18.36
N TRP A 19 2.84 0.68 18.94
CA TRP A 19 3.19 -0.29 19.98
C TRP A 19 4.07 -1.41 19.44
N ILE A 20 3.91 -1.82 18.16
CA ILE A 20 4.76 -2.83 17.53
C ILE A 20 6.16 -2.29 17.30
N ALA A 21 6.30 -1.02 16.89
CA ALA A 21 7.61 -0.39 16.71
C ALA A 21 8.37 -0.26 18.03
N ASP A 22 7.70 0.25 19.07
CA ASP A 22 8.25 0.36 20.42
C ASP A 22 8.54 -1.02 21.02
N PHE A 23 7.65 -1.99 20.80
CA PHE A 23 7.87 -3.37 21.21
C PHE A 23 9.08 -3.98 20.51
N ASN A 24 9.19 -3.83 19.18
CA ASN A 24 10.35 -4.30 18.42
C ASN A 24 11.65 -3.70 18.97
N LEU A 25 11.70 -2.39 19.24
CA LEU A 25 12.92 -1.80 19.80
C LEU A 25 13.20 -2.29 21.24
N TRP A 26 12.16 -2.48 22.06
CA TRP A 26 12.28 -3.05 23.40
C TRP A 26 12.91 -4.45 23.39
N THR A 27 12.73 -5.23 22.32
CA THR A 27 13.38 -6.54 22.14
C THR A 27 14.86 -6.47 21.77
N THR A 28 15.41 -5.28 21.50
CA THR A 28 16.82 -5.08 21.13
C THR A 28 17.67 -4.64 22.30
N ARG A 29 18.99 -4.53 22.10
CA ARG A 29 19.91 -3.94 23.11
C ARG A 29 19.72 -2.43 23.28
N GLN A 30 19.02 -1.77 22.34
CA GLN A 30 18.75 -0.34 22.33
C GLN A 30 17.41 0.05 22.98
N CYS A 31 16.77 -0.88 23.68
CA CYS A 31 15.59 -0.67 24.51
C CYS A 31 15.67 0.58 25.41
N LEU A 32 16.82 0.86 26.02
CA LEU A 32 17.03 1.99 26.95
C LEU A 32 17.01 3.36 26.26
N GLU A 33 17.02 3.42 24.93
CA GLU A 33 16.98 4.68 24.21
C GLU A 33 15.55 5.20 23.97
N ASN A 34 14.53 4.38 24.23
CA ASN A 34 13.12 4.77 24.16
C ASN A 34 12.47 5.04 25.52
N PHE A 35 13.11 4.59 26.60
CA PHE A 35 12.53 4.60 27.92
C PHE A 35 13.58 5.03 28.94
N ASP A 36 13.22 5.97 29.80
CA ASP A 36 14.02 6.33 30.98
C ASP A 36 13.57 5.40 32.12
N PRO A 37 14.40 4.42 32.54
CA PRO A 37 14.01 3.49 33.61
C PRO A 37 13.93 4.24 34.95
N ASP A 38 12.88 3.96 35.74
CA ASP A 38 12.74 4.51 37.09
C ASP A 38 13.91 4.08 38.00
N ASP A 39 14.49 2.90 37.74
CA ASP A 39 15.67 2.36 38.43
C ASP A 39 16.70 1.81 37.42
N PRO A 40 17.83 2.49 37.21
CA PRO A 40 18.88 2.06 36.28
C PRO A 40 19.52 0.71 36.60
N SER A 41 19.29 0.17 37.81
CA SER A 41 19.81 -1.13 38.23
C SER A 41 18.89 -2.30 37.84
N GLN A 42 17.64 -2.01 37.46
CA GLN A 42 16.71 -3.01 36.98
C GLN A 42 16.91 -3.25 35.48
N LYS A 43 16.95 -4.52 35.12
CA LYS A 43 17.08 -4.95 33.73
C LYS A 43 15.68 -5.06 33.14
N GLU A 44 15.33 -4.14 32.26
CA GLU A 44 13.94 -3.97 31.83
C GLU A 44 13.73 -4.18 30.32
N CYS A 45 14.73 -4.69 29.61
CA CYS A 45 14.66 -4.93 28.18
C CYS A 45 14.16 -6.33 27.84
N GLY A 46 13.63 -6.53 26.63
CA GLY A 46 13.11 -7.83 26.19
C GLY A 46 14.15 -8.95 26.23
N ARG A 47 15.42 -8.62 25.93
CA ARG A 47 16.55 -9.58 26.04
C ARG A 47 16.77 -10.12 27.46
N ASP A 48 16.32 -9.42 28.49
CA ASP A 48 16.42 -9.87 29.87
C ASP A 48 15.20 -10.71 30.31
N MET A 49 14.15 -10.72 29.49
CA MET A 49 12.92 -11.49 29.74
C MET A 49 13.03 -12.88 29.12
N MET A 50 13.28 -13.89 29.97
CA MET A 50 13.39 -15.29 29.54
C MET A 50 12.02 -15.95 29.47
N PHE A 51 11.64 -16.41 28.28
CA PHE A 51 10.44 -17.21 28.10
C PHE A 51 10.67 -18.64 28.61
N VAL A 52 9.83 -19.10 29.54
CA VAL A 52 9.84 -20.47 30.06
C VAL A 52 8.46 -21.08 29.81
N GLY A 53 8.37 -22.00 28.85
CA GLY A 53 7.09 -22.60 28.42
C GLY A 53 7.24 -23.89 27.64
N ASP A 54 6.13 -24.51 27.26
CA ASP A 54 6.09 -25.80 26.55
C ASP A 54 6.16 -25.64 25.02
N ALA A 55 7.09 -24.83 24.52
CA ALA A 55 7.26 -24.56 23.09
C ALA A 55 8.73 -24.67 22.64
N ALA A 56 8.96 -24.67 21.32
CA ALA A 56 10.29 -24.86 20.72
C ALA A 56 11.31 -23.75 21.10
N ASP A 57 10.79 -22.61 21.51
CA ASP A 57 11.52 -21.42 21.95
C ASP A 57 11.62 -21.32 23.49
N ASN A 58 11.36 -22.41 24.21
CA ASN A 58 11.57 -22.49 25.66
C ASN A 58 13.03 -22.16 26.02
N GLY A 59 13.21 -21.33 27.05
CA GLY A 59 14.53 -20.90 27.51
C GLY A 59 15.19 -19.88 26.59
N THR A 60 14.43 -19.20 25.72
CA THR A 60 14.94 -18.09 24.90
C THR A 60 14.41 -16.75 25.41
N ALA A 61 15.19 -15.68 25.24
CA ALA A 61 14.77 -14.34 25.62
C ALA A 61 13.79 -13.73 24.61
N CYS A 62 13.08 -12.67 24.99
CA CYS A 62 12.32 -11.79 24.08
C CYS A 62 13.27 -10.93 23.23
N GLU A 63 14.12 -11.58 22.44
CA GLU A 63 15.17 -11.01 21.63
C GLU A 63 14.73 -10.83 20.16
N GLY A 64 14.77 -9.58 19.70
CA GLY A 64 14.60 -9.21 18.30
C GLY A 64 15.90 -9.30 17.52
N LYS A 65 15.78 -9.32 16.20
CA LYS A 65 16.89 -9.31 15.24
C LYS A 65 16.85 -8.01 14.46
N TRP A 66 18.00 -7.58 13.98
CA TRP A 66 18.10 -6.48 13.03
C TRP A 66 18.11 -7.05 11.60
N ILE A 67 17.35 -6.43 10.71
CA ILE A 67 17.37 -6.73 9.27
C ILE A 67 17.71 -5.47 8.48
N GLU A 68 18.37 -5.62 7.35
CA GLU A 68 18.68 -4.50 6.46
C GLU A 68 17.37 -3.84 6.00
N ASN A 69 17.34 -2.51 6.04
CA ASN A 69 16.21 -1.69 5.65
C ASN A 69 16.09 -1.61 4.12
N THR A 70 15.65 -2.70 3.51
CA THR A 70 15.44 -2.80 2.06
C THR A 70 14.17 -2.09 1.58
N ILE A 71 13.24 -1.81 2.50
CA ILE A 71 11.91 -1.26 2.22
C ILE A 71 11.91 0.30 2.30
N GLY A 72 13.01 0.90 2.75
CA GLY A 72 13.11 2.37 2.84
C GLY A 72 12.29 2.97 3.99
N LEU A 73 12.14 2.22 5.09
CA LEU A 73 11.53 2.71 6.31
C LEU A 73 12.35 3.87 6.90
N ALA A 74 11.70 4.78 7.60
CA ALA A 74 12.34 5.98 8.12
C ALA A 74 13.38 5.65 9.22
N ASN A 75 14.48 6.40 9.23
CA ASN A 75 15.53 6.29 10.25
C ASN A 75 15.17 7.12 11.47
N LYS A 76 15.17 6.49 12.64
CA LYS A 76 14.95 7.14 13.92
C LYS A 76 15.95 8.27 14.14
N ASN A 77 15.45 9.48 14.40
CA ASN A 77 16.30 10.63 14.67
C ASN A 77 16.50 10.83 16.18
N ILE A 78 17.70 10.49 16.66
CA ILE A 78 18.04 10.52 18.10
C ILE A 78 18.96 11.70 18.42
N LYS A 79 19.53 12.34 17.39
CA LYS A 79 20.56 13.37 17.53
C LYS A 79 20.06 14.73 18.04
N SER A 80 18.75 14.93 18.19
CA SER A 80 18.18 16.24 18.56
C SER A 80 18.36 16.65 20.02
N VAL A 81 18.71 15.74 20.94
CA VAL A 81 18.69 16.07 22.37
C VAL A 81 19.89 16.93 22.82
N LEU A 82 20.96 17.00 22.02
CA LEU A 82 22.20 17.71 22.39
C LEU A 82 22.31 19.14 21.84
N SER A 83 21.32 19.63 21.09
CA SER A 83 21.19 21.06 20.79
C SER A 83 20.18 21.67 21.76
N ASP A 84 20.70 22.39 22.76
CA ASP A 84 20.03 22.82 24.01
C ASP A 84 18.68 23.58 23.91
N ASP A 85 18.09 23.81 22.73
CA ASP A 85 16.91 24.69 22.58
C ASP A 85 15.67 24.06 21.90
N GLU A 86 15.74 22.85 21.34
CA GLU A 86 14.56 22.17 20.78
C GLU A 86 14.44 20.73 21.30
N CYS A 87 13.47 20.49 22.20
CA CYS A 87 12.94 19.16 22.42
C CYS A 87 12.22 18.71 21.15
N SER A 88 12.95 18.22 20.15
CA SER A 88 12.31 17.44 19.11
C SER A 88 11.89 16.12 19.76
N PRO A 89 10.59 15.78 19.79
CA PRO A 89 10.18 14.45 20.22
C PRO A 89 10.95 13.41 19.38
N PHE A 90 11.29 12.26 19.96
CA PHE A 90 11.96 11.13 19.28
C PHE A 90 11.07 10.61 18.14
N GLU A 91 10.97 11.36 17.05
CA GLU A 91 10.08 11.15 15.92
C GLU A 91 10.89 10.84 14.68
N GLY A 92 10.35 9.96 13.83
CA GLY A 92 10.86 9.75 12.48
C GLY A 92 11.38 8.35 12.16
N GLY A 93 10.91 7.30 12.82
CA GLY A 93 11.02 5.94 12.30
C GLY A 93 11.60 4.94 13.28
N ILE A 94 11.68 3.69 12.84
CA ILE A 94 12.09 2.53 13.66
C ILE A 94 13.50 2.04 13.32
N CYS A 95 13.98 2.38 12.13
CA CYS A 95 15.25 1.87 11.62
C CYS A 95 16.40 2.78 12.04
N ARG A 96 17.62 2.26 11.98
CA ARG A 96 18.80 2.96 12.44
C ARG A 96 19.95 2.81 11.47
N PRO A 97 20.71 3.88 11.22
CA PRO A 97 21.94 3.76 10.47
C PRO A 97 22.94 2.90 11.28
N SER A 98 23.75 2.10 10.61
CA SER A 98 24.77 1.24 11.24
C SER A 98 25.74 2.02 12.12
N SER A 99 25.98 3.29 11.81
CA SER A 99 26.81 4.20 12.62
C SER A 99 26.24 4.49 14.02
N GLU A 100 24.96 4.23 14.25
CA GLU A 100 24.22 4.50 15.50
C GLU A 100 23.76 3.20 16.20
N MET A 101 24.22 2.03 15.72
CA MET A 101 23.94 0.73 16.33
C MET A 101 25.05 0.32 17.31
N PHE A 102 24.71 -0.46 18.34
CA PHE A 102 25.71 -1.10 19.18
C PHE A 102 26.55 -2.11 18.38
N GLN A 103 27.84 -2.21 18.69
CA GLN A 103 28.76 -3.09 17.96
C GLN A 103 28.31 -4.55 18.05
N GLU A 104 27.79 -4.98 19.19
CA GLU A 104 27.28 -6.34 19.40
C GLU A 104 26.05 -6.66 18.55
N ASP A 105 25.25 -5.65 18.19
CA ASP A 105 24.10 -5.81 17.28
C ASP A 105 24.57 -5.87 15.82
N LEU A 106 25.59 -5.09 15.45
CA LEU A 106 26.24 -5.16 14.14
C LEU A 106 26.94 -6.51 13.93
N ASP A 107 27.64 -7.00 14.94
CA ASP A 107 28.32 -8.30 14.90
C ASP A 107 27.31 -9.44 14.69
N ALA A 108 26.12 -9.35 15.32
CA ALA A 108 25.06 -10.35 15.19
C ALA A 108 24.51 -10.47 13.76
N ILE A 109 24.58 -9.39 12.98
CA ILE A 109 24.12 -9.32 11.59
C ILE A 109 25.26 -9.28 10.57
N ASN A 110 26.51 -9.47 11.01
CA ASN A 110 27.73 -9.35 10.21
C ASN A 110 27.84 -8.01 9.45
N ALA A 111 27.42 -6.90 10.08
CA ALA A 111 27.49 -5.54 9.55
C ALA A 111 28.65 -4.75 10.17
N THR A 112 28.92 -3.55 9.64
CA THR A 112 29.95 -2.65 10.18
C THR A 112 29.40 -1.24 10.31
N SER A 113 29.84 -0.48 11.31
CA SER A 113 29.37 0.90 11.53
C SER A 113 29.67 1.87 10.38
N SER A 114 30.50 1.46 9.42
CA SER A 114 30.90 2.23 8.23
C SER A 114 30.18 1.82 6.94
N ASP A 115 29.27 0.85 6.96
CA ASP A 115 28.61 0.39 5.73
C ASP A 115 27.59 1.38 5.15
N GLY A 116 27.20 2.41 5.93
CA GLY A 116 26.24 3.43 5.53
C GLY A 116 24.80 2.89 5.33
N LYS A 117 24.53 1.66 5.75
CA LYS A 117 23.22 1.02 5.65
C LYS A 117 22.36 1.36 6.85
N SER A 118 21.06 1.15 6.69
CA SER A 118 20.07 1.25 7.74
C SER A 118 19.52 -0.14 8.06
N TYR A 119 19.22 -0.39 9.33
CA TYR A 119 18.69 -1.66 9.82
C TYR A 119 17.45 -1.42 10.67
N CYS A 120 16.48 -2.31 10.58
CA CYS A 120 15.21 -2.23 11.32
C CYS A 120 15.08 -3.42 12.27
N PRO A 121 14.54 -3.22 13.48
CA PRO A 121 14.34 -4.31 14.42
C PRO A 121 13.08 -5.10 14.06
N ILE A 122 13.17 -6.43 14.12
CA ILE A 122 12.05 -7.36 13.92
C ILE A 122 12.08 -8.45 14.99
N PHE A 123 10.92 -8.93 15.43
CA PHE A 123 10.81 -10.26 16.03
C PHE A 123 10.42 -11.27 14.92
N ASP A 124 11.14 -12.37 14.83
CA ASP A 124 10.89 -13.40 13.81
C ASP A 124 11.05 -14.81 14.41
N GLY A 125 10.17 -15.72 13.99
CA GLY A 125 10.18 -17.13 14.39
C GLY A 125 9.75 -17.41 15.83
N TRP A 126 9.02 -16.50 16.48
CA TRP A 126 8.50 -16.71 17.84
C TRP A 126 7.21 -17.53 17.81
N SER A 127 7.04 -18.42 18.79
CA SER A 127 5.75 -19.06 19.01
C SER A 127 4.72 -18.05 19.52
N GLU A 128 3.43 -18.29 19.26
CA GLU A 128 2.34 -17.46 19.80
C GLU A 128 2.39 -17.33 21.33
N LEU A 129 2.81 -18.39 22.03
CA LEU A 129 2.94 -18.38 23.50
C LEU A 129 4.07 -17.46 23.95
N LYS A 130 5.22 -17.49 23.26
CA LYS A 130 6.34 -16.60 23.54
C LYS A 130 5.97 -15.16 23.21
N LEU A 131 5.35 -14.92 22.06
CA LEU A 131 4.90 -13.59 21.67
C LEU A 131 3.95 -13.01 22.71
N LYS A 132 2.95 -13.79 23.15
CA LYS A 132 2.05 -13.40 24.23
C LYS A 132 2.80 -13.04 25.50
N PHE A 133 3.70 -13.91 25.98
CA PHE A 133 4.52 -13.65 27.17
C PHE A 133 5.35 -12.36 27.03
N CYS A 134 6.01 -12.16 25.89
CA CYS A 134 6.86 -11.00 25.66
C CYS A 134 6.04 -9.70 25.63
N VAL A 135 4.86 -9.72 24.99
CA VAL A 135 3.96 -8.57 24.98
C VAL A 135 3.40 -8.30 26.37
N GLU A 136 3.07 -9.33 27.17
CA GLU A 136 2.67 -9.16 28.58
C GLU A 136 3.77 -8.45 29.37
N LYS A 137 5.03 -8.88 29.25
CA LYS A 137 6.16 -8.26 29.93
C LYS A 137 6.43 -6.83 29.47
N TRP A 138 6.32 -6.58 28.17
CA TRP A 138 6.43 -5.23 27.63
C TRP A 138 5.32 -4.31 28.14
N ARG A 139 4.07 -4.80 28.25
CA ARG A 139 2.96 -4.03 28.82
C ARG A 139 3.16 -3.73 30.31
N GLU A 140 3.62 -4.70 31.09
CA GLU A 140 4.00 -4.47 32.49
C GLU A 140 5.06 -3.35 32.57
N TYR A 141 6.05 -3.41 31.69
CA TYR A 141 7.13 -2.42 31.62
C TYR A 141 6.63 -1.01 31.25
N THR A 142 5.71 -0.88 30.30
CA THR A 142 5.14 0.42 29.90
C THR A 142 4.05 0.94 30.85
N GLY A 143 3.92 0.35 32.04
CA GLY A 143 2.97 0.76 33.07
C GLY A 143 1.52 0.39 32.76
N GLY A 144 1.29 -0.69 32.01
CA GLY A 144 -0.02 -1.17 31.60
C GLY A 144 -0.72 -0.29 30.55
N ARG A 145 -0.07 0.79 30.11
CA ARG A 145 -0.61 1.75 29.14
C ARG A 145 -0.61 1.12 27.75
N GLY A 146 -1.74 1.20 27.05
CA GLY A 146 -1.91 0.65 25.69
C GLY A 146 -2.91 -0.49 25.63
N GLY A 147 -4.19 -0.23 25.97
CA GLY A 147 -5.31 -1.18 25.91
C GLY A 147 -5.68 -1.73 24.53
N ILE A 148 -4.71 -1.84 23.61
CA ILE A 148 -4.88 -2.23 22.21
C ILE A 148 -5.02 -3.75 22.03
N LEU A 149 -4.56 -4.55 23.01
CA LEU A 149 -4.47 -6.02 22.91
C LEU A 149 -5.28 -6.77 23.98
N VAL A 150 -6.21 -6.09 24.62
CA VAL A 150 -6.97 -6.63 25.75
C VAL A 150 -8.27 -7.25 25.26
N GLU A 151 -8.59 -8.46 25.76
CA GLU A 151 -9.86 -9.11 25.46
C GLU A 151 -11.03 -8.28 26.03
N GLU A 152 -12.05 -8.03 25.20
CA GLU A 152 -13.18 -7.19 25.59
C GLU A 152 -13.81 -7.67 26.91
N ASN A 153 -13.99 -6.74 27.86
CA ASN A 153 -14.56 -6.98 29.20
C ASN A 153 -13.68 -7.78 30.16
N THR A 154 -12.43 -8.07 29.84
CA THR A 154 -11.48 -8.65 30.81
C THR A 154 -10.72 -7.59 31.61
N ALA A 155 -10.82 -6.33 31.19
CA ALA A 155 -9.99 -5.24 31.65
C ALA A 155 -10.63 -4.37 32.72
N THR A 156 -9.91 -4.10 33.82
CA THR A 156 -10.34 -3.08 34.76
C THR A 156 -9.84 -1.71 34.28
N PRO A 157 -10.73 -0.73 34.00
CA PRO A 157 -10.31 0.61 33.59
C PRO A 157 -9.41 1.24 34.64
N PHE A 158 -8.32 1.87 34.22
CA PHE A 158 -7.47 2.64 35.11
C PHE A 158 -8.24 3.87 35.61
N LYS A 159 -8.31 4.02 36.93
CA LYS A 159 -8.97 5.16 37.60
C LYS A 159 -7.96 5.89 38.46
N GLU A 160 -7.66 7.13 38.08
CA GLU A 160 -6.90 8.06 38.92
C GLU A 160 -7.89 9.01 39.59
N ASP A 161 -7.86 9.10 40.91
CA ASP A 161 -8.80 9.91 41.71
C ASP A 161 -10.29 9.63 41.46
N GLY A 162 -10.62 8.39 41.09
CA GLY A 162 -12.00 7.96 40.82
C GLY A 162 -12.54 8.38 39.44
N VAL A 163 -11.73 9.01 38.60
CA VAL A 163 -12.08 9.36 37.21
C VAL A 163 -11.47 8.34 36.26
N GLU A 164 -12.30 7.77 35.38
CA GLU A 164 -11.84 6.88 34.31
C GLU A 164 -11.03 7.68 33.29
N ARG A 165 -9.77 7.31 33.09
CA ARG A 165 -8.96 7.84 31.98
C ARG A 165 -9.13 6.89 30.79
N GLY A 166 -9.90 7.33 29.81
CA GLY A 166 -10.26 6.51 28.65
C GLY A 166 -9.03 5.93 27.94
N GLY A 167 -8.99 4.61 27.80
CA GLY A 167 -7.94 3.87 27.08
C GLY A 167 -6.79 3.33 27.94
N GLU A 168 -6.76 3.66 29.23
CA GLU A 168 -5.81 3.10 30.20
C GLU A 168 -6.50 2.01 31.03
N PHE A 169 -5.85 0.86 31.19
CA PHE A 169 -6.37 -0.29 31.93
C PHE A 169 -5.32 -0.77 32.94
N ILE A 170 -5.78 -1.36 34.05
CA ILE A 170 -4.91 -2.00 35.03
C ILE A 170 -4.28 -3.24 34.36
N SER A 171 -3.09 -3.66 34.78
CA SER A 171 -2.39 -4.83 34.23
C SER A 171 -3.02 -6.18 34.64
N ASP A 172 -4.35 -6.25 34.82
CA ASP A 172 -5.11 -7.46 35.16
C ASP A 172 -5.72 -8.17 33.92
N ASP A 173 -5.49 -7.59 32.76
CA ASP A 173 -6.02 -7.97 31.45
C ASP A 173 -5.42 -9.27 30.87
N GLN A 174 -6.26 -10.11 30.24
CA GLN A 174 -5.77 -11.19 29.38
C GLN A 174 -5.48 -10.66 27.97
N ILE A 175 -4.27 -10.93 27.47
CA ILE A 175 -3.91 -10.60 26.08
C ILE A 175 -4.67 -11.52 25.11
N ILE A 176 -5.34 -10.91 24.13
CA ILE A 176 -6.01 -11.60 23.02
C ILE A 176 -4.98 -12.46 22.27
N SER A 177 -5.28 -13.74 22.11
CA SER A 177 -4.47 -14.69 21.34
C SER A 177 -5.34 -15.37 20.27
N PRO A 178 -4.87 -15.52 19.02
CA PRO A 178 -3.59 -15.04 18.50
C PRO A 178 -3.52 -13.51 18.54
N ILE A 179 -2.33 -12.96 18.84
CA ILE A 179 -2.14 -11.51 18.77
C ILE A 179 -2.43 -11.15 17.31
N PRO A 180 -3.34 -10.21 17.03
CA PRO A 180 -3.70 -9.85 15.66
C PRO A 180 -2.52 -9.11 15.00
N LEU A 181 -1.47 -9.84 14.65
CA LEU A 181 -0.39 -9.44 13.74
C LEU A 181 -0.83 -9.58 12.27
N SER A 182 -2.07 -10.04 12.05
CA SER A 182 -2.63 -10.43 10.77
C SER A 182 -3.43 -9.29 10.11
N SER A 183 -2.73 -8.24 9.71
CA SER A 183 -2.96 -7.57 8.43
C SER A 183 -1.77 -6.65 8.23
N SER A 184 -1.08 -6.74 7.10
CA SER A 184 -0.05 -5.78 6.68
C SER A 184 -0.47 -4.34 7.05
N PRO A 185 0.46 -3.42 7.42
CA PRO A 185 0.13 -2.06 7.79
C PRO A 185 -1.02 -1.51 6.95
N THR A 186 -2.13 -1.17 7.60
CA THR A 186 -3.24 -0.51 6.91
C THR A 186 -2.71 0.86 6.49
N MET A 187 -2.36 0.94 5.21
CA MET A 187 -1.86 2.15 4.60
C MET A 187 -3.05 3.07 4.33
N TYR A 188 -3.02 4.28 4.88
CA TYR A 188 -4.00 5.31 4.56
C TYR A 188 -3.49 6.12 3.38
N ALA A 189 -4.34 6.49 2.44
CA ALA A 189 -3.97 7.49 1.45
C ALA A 189 -4.32 8.90 1.96
N THR A 190 -3.47 9.88 1.74
CA THR A 190 -3.67 11.30 2.08
C THR A 190 -3.40 12.18 0.87
N ASN A 191 -3.89 13.43 0.93
CA ASN A 191 -3.72 14.43 -0.11
C ASN A 191 -4.24 14.00 -1.50
N LEU A 192 -5.27 13.15 -1.52
CA LEU A 192 -5.99 12.77 -2.74
C LEU A 192 -7.08 13.81 -3.04
N TYR A 193 -6.67 14.99 -3.51
CA TYR A 193 -7.61 16.09 -3.80
C TYR A 193 -8.15 16.03 -5.22
N THR A 194 -7.36 15.47 -6.15
CA THR A 194 -7.70 15.39 -7.57
C THR A 194 -7.82 13.95 -8.06
N HIS A 195 -8.41 13.80 -9.25
CA HIS A 195 -8.48 12.52 -9.94
C HIS A 195 -7.08 11.97 -10.21
N GLU A 196 -6.19 12.85 -10.66
CA GLU A 196 -4.80 12.57 -10.99
C GLU A 196 -4.01 12.11 -9.77
N ASP A 197 -4.20 12.74 -8.61
CA ASP A 197 -3.56 12.31 -7.35
C ASP A 197 -3.91 10.87 -7.00
N THR A 198 -5.18 10.48 -7.22
CA THR A 198 -5.68 9.14 -6.92
C THR A 198 -5.09 8.11 -7.89
N VAL A 199 -5.09 8.41 -9.19
CA VAL A 199 -4.52 7.52 -10.21
C VAL A 199 -3.00 7.39 -10.02
N GLU A 200 -2.33 8.48 -9.66
CA GLU A 200 -0.91 8.51 -9.36
C GLU A 200 -0.55 7.65 -8.15
N MET A 201 -1.30 7.77 -7.05
CA MET A 201 -1.13 6.95 -5.86
C MET A 201 -1.29 5.46 -6.19
N ILE A 202 -2.30 5.10 -6.98
CA ILE A 202 -2.50 3.70 -7.41
C ILE A 202 -1.28 3.23 -8.22
N ARG A 203 -0.81 4.03 -9.20
CA ARG A 203 0.33 3.66 -10.04
C ARG A 203 1.61 3.43 -9.22
N GLN A 204 1.92 4.32 -8.28
CA GLN A 204 3.06 4.16 -7.38
C GLN A 204 2.93 2.89 -6.54
N THR A 205 1.74 2.64 -5.98
CA THR A 205 1.49 1.45 -5.14
C THR A 205 1.66 0.15 -5.95
N ARG A 206 1.23 0.13 -7.22
CA ARG A 206 1.41 -1.02 -8.11
C ARG A 206 2.87 -1.31 -8.41
N GLU A 207 3.69 -0.28 -8.64
CA GLU A 207 5.12 -0.47 -8.90
C GLU A 207 5.79 -1.24 -7.76
N PHE A 208 5.40 -0.97 -6.51
CA PHE A 208 5.89 -1.73 -5.36
C PHE A 208 5.28 -3.14 -5.24
N CYS A 209 4.01 -3.33 -5.61
CA CYS A 209 3.33 -4.62 -5.44
C CYS A 209 3.52 -5.62 -6.57
N ASP A 210 3.63 -5.14 -7.82
CA ASP A 210 3.67 -5.99 -9.01
C ASP A 210 5.12 -6.43 -9.33
N ASP A 211 6.14 -5.62 -8.99
CA ASP A 211 7.56 -5.90 -9.27
C ASP A 211 8.33 -6.52 -8.07
N ALA A 212 7.71 -6.68 -6.90
CA ALA A 212 8.35 -7.29 -5.74
C ALA A 212 8.35 -8.83 -5.80
N GLU A 213 9.39 -9.47 -5.25
CA GLU A 213 9.41 -10.93 -5.01
C GLU A 213 8.22 -11.40 -4.16
N THR A 214 7.66 -10.49 -3.36
CA THR A 214 6.45 -10.72 -2.60
C THR A 214 5.26 -10.12 -3.34
N HIS A 215 4.46 -10.98 -4.00
CA HIS A 215 3.21 -10.56 -4.62
C HIS A 215 2.25 -9.99 -3.55
N CYS A 216 1.95 -8.69 -3.61
CA CYS A 216 0.89 -8.09 -2.79
C CYS A 216 -0.35 -7.74 -3.62
N PHE A 217 -1.50 -7.76 -2.95
CA PHE A 217 -2.77 -7.34 -3.51
C PHE A 217 -3.24 -6.08 -2.79
N MET A 218 -3.51 -5.02 -3.56
CA MET A 218 -4.01 -3.75 -3.05
C MET A 218 -5.53 -3.84 -2.88
N THR A 219 -6.04 -3.31 -1.76
CA THR A 219 -7.49 -3.26 -1.50
C THR A 219 -7.87 -1.87 -1.02
N GLY A 220 -9.07 -1.42 -1.39
CA GLY A 220 -9.62 -0.14 -0.94
C GLY A 220 -10.44 0.56 -2.02
N ILE A 221 -11.27 1.52 -1.59
CA ILE A 221 -12.18 2.27 -2.46
C ILE A 221 -11.46 2.88 -3.68
N PRO A 222 -10.26 3.50 -3.55
CA PRO A 222 -9.54 4.00 -4.73
C PRO A 222 -9.21 2.89 -5.74
N PHE A 223 -8.76 1.72 -5.27
CA PHE A 223 -8.43 0.60 -6.14
C PHE A 223 -9.68 0.03 -6.82
N ASP A 224 -10.79 -0.11 -6.10
CA ASP A 224 -12.01 -0.68 -6.68
C ASP A 224 -12.65 0.21 -7.78
N PHE A 225 -12.56 1.53 -7.65
CA PHE A 225 -13.28 2.46 -8.53
C PHE A 225 -12.39 3.27 -9.48
N TRP A 226 -11.17 3.62 -9.07
CA TRP A 226 -10.25 4.45 -9.87
C TRP A 226 -9.25 3.64 -10.71
N GLU A 227 -9.11 2.34 -10.47
CA GLU A 227 -8.18 1.50 -11.22
C GLU A 227 -8.48 1.44 -12.72
N GLN A 228 -9.75 1.54 -13.11
CA GLN A 228 -10.16 1.58 -14.52
C GLN A 228 -9.50 2.71 -15.32
N TYR A 229 -9.16 3.83 -14.67
CA TYR A 229 -8.61 5.01 -15.32
C TYR A 229 -7.13 4.83 -15.70
N LEU A 230 -6.44 3.83 -15.15
CA LEU A 230 -5.08 3.48 -15.59
C LEU A 230 -5.04 2.99 -17.04
N THR A 231 -6.15 2.42 -17.53
CA THR A 231 -6.21 1.79 -18.85
C THR A 231 -7.29 2.39 -19.76
N VAL A 232 -8.01 3.42 -19.29
CA VAL A 232 -9.17 3.99 -20.01
C VAL A 232 -8.80 4.52 -21.40
N ASP A 233 -7.63 5.13 -21.56
CA ASP A 233 -7.13 5.65 -22.84
C ASP A 233 -6.81 4.51 -23.81
N SER A 234 -6.11 3.49 -23.32
CA SER A 234 -5.76 2.29 -24.10
C SER A 234 -7.02 1.53 -24.54
N VAL A 235 -8.00 1.42 -23.65
CA VAL A 235 -9.30 0.80 -23.94
C VAL A 235 -10.09 1.62 -24.96
N LEU A 236 -10.12 2.96 -24.83
CA LEU A 236 -10.76 3.84 -25.81
C LEU A 236 -10.16 3.62 -27.21
N LEU A 237 -8.84 3.67 -27.32
CA LEU A 237 -8.14 3.51 -28.59
C LEU A 237 -8.41 2.13 -29.19
N LEU A 238 -8.31 1.08 -28.38
CA LEU A 238 -8.57 -0.30 -28.80
C LEU A 238 -10.00 -0.47 -29.32
N LEU A 239 -11.00 -0.02 -28.56
CA LEU A 239 -12.42 -0.14 -28.95
C LEU A 239 -12.73 0.70 -30.18
N SER A 240 -12.18 1.91 -30.28
CA SER A 240 -12.34 2.81 -31.41
C SER A 240 -11.79 2.19 -32.70
N VAL A 241 -10.54 1.75 -32.69
CA VAL A 241 -9.88 1.11 -33.85
C VAL A 241 -10.60 -0.18 -34.22
N SER A 242 -10.99 -0.99 -33.23
CA SER A 242 -11.70 -2.26 -33.46
C SER A 242 -13.08 -2.01 -34.08
N SER A 243 -13.84 -1.03 -33.59
CA SER A 243 -15.17 -0.72 -34.11
C SER A 243 -15.13 -0.23 -35.56
N VAL A 244 -14.20 0.66 -35.91
CA VAL A 244 -13.99 1.12 -37.28
C VAL A 244 -13.52 -0.02 -38.17
N GLY A 245 -12.58 -0.85 -37.71
CA GLY A 245 -12.05 -1.98 -38.46
C GLY A 245 -13.11 -3.05 -38.76
N ILE A 246 -13.92 -3.42 -37.76
CA ILE A 246 -15.03 -4.36 -37.93
C ILE A 246 -16.11 -3.74 -38.84
N GLY A 247 -16.44 -2.47 -38.64
CA GLY A 247 -17.38 -1.73 -39.50
C GLY A 247 -16.96 -1.72 -40.96
N PHE A 248 -15.67 -1.51 -41.24
CA PHE A 248 -15.08 -1.58 -42.58
C PHE A 248 -15.27 -2.95 -43.24
N VAL A 249 -14.96 -4.03 -42.52
CA VAL A 249 -15.09 -5.40 -43.02
C VAL A 249 -16.56 -5.72 -43.32
N MET A 250 -17.46 -5.40 -42.38
CA MET A 250 -18.88 -5.66 -42.52
C MET A 250 -19.48 -4.86 -43.69
N ALA A 251 -19.18 -3.56 -43.79
CA ALA A 251 -19.63 -2.73 -44.90
C ALA A 251 -19.15 -3.26 -46.26
N THR A 252 -17.88 -3.68 -46.36
CA THR A 252 -17.32 -4.26 -47.58
C THR A 252 -18.05 -5.54 -47.99
N VAL A 253 -18.36 -6.41 -47.03
CA VAL A 253 -19.08 -7.67 -47.26
C VAL A 253 -20.53 -7.40 -47.68
N PHE A 254 -21.24 -6.52 -46.97
CA PHE A 254 -22.63 -6.17 -47.30
C PHE A 254 -22.74 -5.49 -48.68
N LEU A 255 -21.86 -4.54 -49.00
CA LEU A 255 -21.81 -3.90 -50.32
C LEU A 255 -21.51 -4.91 -51.42
N PHE A 256 -20.62 -5.87 -51.18
CA PHE A 256 -20.34 -6.93 -52.14
C PHE A 256 -21.59 -7.77 -52.45
N PHE A 257 -22.31 -8.21 -51.41
CA PHE A 257 -23.55 -8.99 -51.58
C PHE A 257 -24.68 -8.19 -52.22
N MET A 258 -24.78 -6.88 -51.94
CA MET A 258 -25.77 -6.01 -52.60
C MET A 258 -25.47 -5.78 -54.08
N LEU A 259 -24.19 -5.67 -54.45
CA LEU A 259 -23.75 -5.52 -55.84
C LEU A 259 -23.86 -6.81 -56.66
N ASP A 260 -24.00 -7.97 -56.00
CA ASP A 260 -24.06 -9.25 -56.71
C ASP A 260 -25.32 -9.43 -57.57
N PRO A 261 -26.55 -9.28 -57.04
CA PRO A 261 -27.78 -9.41 -57.81
C PRO A 261 -28.06 -8.18 -58.69
N ALA A 262 -27.54 -7.00 -58.34
CA ALA A 262 -27.88 -5.73 -58.99
C ALA A 262 -27.32 -5.60 -60.41
N SER A 263 -26.29 -6.37 -60.78
CA SER A 263 -25.66 -6.20 -62.08
C SER A 263 -25.05 -7.47 -62.66
N LYS A 264 -25.64 -7.96 -63.75
CA LYS A 264 -25.03 -8.99 -64.60
C LYS A 264 -23.91 -8.45 -65.49
N GLU A 265 -23.76 -7.13 -65.57
CA GLU A 265 -22.83 -6.45 -66.49
C GLU A 265 -21.43 -6.21 -65.90
N PHE A 266 -21.27 -6.18 -64.57
CA PHE A 266 -19.96 -5.96 -63.94
C PHE A 266 -19.27 -7.27 -63.57
N GLY A 267 -18.02 -7.41 -64.00
CA GLY A 267 -17.16 -8.55 -63.62
C GLY A 267 -16.84 -8.56 -62.12
N MET A 268 -16.59 -9.75 -61.57
CA MET A 268 -16.35 -9.99 -60.13
C MET A 268 -15.24 -9.10 -59.54
N LYS A 269 -14.17 -8.83 -60.32
CA LYS A 269 -13.07 -7.93 -59.90
C LYS A 269 -13.56 -6.51 -59.63
N ASN A 270 -14.45 -5.97 -60.47
CA ASN A 270 -14.97 -4.62 -60.31
C ASN A 270 -15.90 -4.54 -59.09
N LYS A 271 -16.66 -5.60 -58.81
CA LYS A 271 -17.51 -5.68 -57.60
C LYS A 271 -16.67 -5.63 -56.32
N ILE A 272 -15.57 -6.39 -56.26
CA ILE A 272 -14.65 -6.40 -55.10
C ILE A 272 -14.00 -5.03 -54.90
N ILE A 273 -13.51 -4.39 -55.97
CA ILE A 273 -12.87 -3.08 -55.87
C ILE A 273 -13.88 -2.01 -55.44
N ALA A 274 -15.10 -2.04 -56.00
CA ALA A 274 -16.16 -1.11 -55.65
C ALA A 274 -16.61 -1.28 -54.18
N SER A 275 -16.78 -2.52 -53.71
CA SER A 275 -17.17 -2.78 -52.33
C SER A 275 -16.07 -2.39 -51.34
N LEU A 276 -14.80 -2.63 -51.68
CA LEU A 276 -13.65 -2.21 -50.89
C LEU A 276 -13.56 -0.67 -50.81
N CYS A 277 -13.72 0.01 -51.94
CA CYS A 277 -13.70 1.48 -51.99
C CYS A 277 -14.84 2.08 -51.16
N GLY A 278 -16.05 1.52 -51.27
CA GLY A 278 -17.20 1.94 -50.45
C GLY A 278 -16.97 1.71 -48.95
N GLY A 279 -16.43 0.55 -48.58
CA GLY A 279 -16.03 0.26 -47.20
C GLY A 279 -14.99 1.26 -46.67
N ILE A 280 -13.95 1.58 -47.44
CA ILE A 280 -12.92 2.56 -47.06
C ILE A 280 -13.56 3.93 -46.83
N LEU A 281 -14.47 4.35 -47.70
CA LEU A 281 -15.14 5.65 -47.60
C LEU A 281 -16.00 5.76 -46.33
N ILE A 282 -16.71 4.68 -45.96
CA ILE A 282 -17.43 4.58 -44.69
C ILE A 282 -16.46 4.64 -43.50
N ALA A 283 -15.35 3.88 -43.54
CA ALA A 283 -14.36 3.87 -42.46
C ALA A 283 -13.72 5.25 -42.23
N VAL A 284 -13.36 5.95 -43.31
CA VAL A 284 -12.84 7.33 -43.24
C VAL A 284 -13.89 8.28 -42.66
N THR A 285 -15.16 8.13 -43.04
CA THR A 285 -16.26 8.94 -42.51
C THR A 285 -16.41 8.71 -41.00
N ASN A 286 -16.38 7.46 -40.55
CA ASN A 286 -16.41 7.11 -39.12
C ASN A 286 -15.24 7.72 -38.34
N ILE A 287 -14.02 7.71 -38.90
CA ILE A 287 -12.85 8.36 -38.28
C ILE A 287 -13.06 9.89 -38.20
N LEU A 288 -13.54 10.50 -39.29
CA LEU A 288 -13.83 11.93 -39.36
C LEU A 288 -14.99 12.37 -38.46
N CYS A 289 -15.86 11.45 -38.04
CA CYS A 289 -16.88 11.71 -37.02
C CYS A 289 -16.32 11.51 -35.60
N LEU A 290 -15.59 10.41 -35.38
CA LEU A 290 -15.07 10.04 -34.06
C LEU A 290 -14.05 11.04 -33.52
N VAL A 291 -13.07 11.44 -34.33
CA VAL A 291 -12.00 12.34 -33.90
C VAL A 291 -12.54 13.70 -33.44
N PRO A 292 -13.43 14.38 -34.20
CA PRO A 292 -14.07 15.60 -33.71
C PRO A 292 -14.96 15.40 -32.50
N VAL A 293 -15.70 14.29 -32.37
CA VAL A 293 -16.55 14.04 -31.19
C VAL A 293 -15.70 13.94 -29.92
N ILE A 294 -14.58 13.20 -29.99
CA ILE A 294 -13.61 13.13 -28.88
C ILE A 294 -13.01 14.51 -28.63
N GLY A 295 -12.55 15.21 -29.68
CA GLY A 295 -11.95 16.54 -29.55
C GLY A 295 -12.88 17.59 -28.94
N ILE A 296 -14.15 17.61 -29.36
CA ILE A 296 -15.17 18.52 -28.80
C ILE A 296 -15.46 18.16 -27.34
N SER A 297 -15.50 16.87 -27.00
CA SER A 297 -15.73 16.43 -25.62
C SER A 297 -14.59 16.86 -24.69
N LEU A 298 -13.35 16.75 -25.16
CA LEU A 298 -12.17 17.27 -24.44
C LEU A 298 -12.22 18.80 -24.30
N LEU A 299 -12.61 19.52 -25.37
CA LEU A 299 -12.78 20.99 -25.31
C LEU A 299 -13.91 21.43 -24.38
N ALA A 300 -14.92 20.59 -24.18
CA ALA A 300 -16.03 20.80 -23.26
C ALA A 300 -15.70 20.33 -21.83
N ASP A 301 -14.46 19.92 -21.56
CA ASP A 301 -13.98 19.44 -20.26
C ASP A 301 -14.79 18.24 -19.73
N VAL A 302 -15.26 17.38 -20.65
CA VAL A 302 -15.95 16.14 -20.29
C VAL A 302 -14.92 15.12 -19.87
N SER A 303 -14.96 14.71 -18.60
CA SER A 303 -14.05 13.71 -18.05
C SER A 303 -14.14 12.40 -18.84
N LEU A 304 -12.98 11.83 -19.16
CA LEU A 304 -12.91 10.55 -19.84
C LEU A 304 -13.21 9.43 -18.85
N THR A 305 -14.36 8.78 -19.01
CA THR A 305 -14.82 7.67 -18.17
C THR A 305 -15.20 6.49 -19.05
N ALA A 306 -15.42 5.31 -18.44
CA ALA A 306 -15.97 4.16 -19.16
C ALA A 306 -17.29 4.48 -19.88
N PHE A 307 -18.13 5.37 -19.32
CA PHE A 307 -19.35 5.83 -19.96
C PHE A 307 -19.08 6.68 -21.21
N SER A 308 -18.13 7.62 -21.12
CA SER A 308 -17.71 8.45 -22.25
C SER A 308 -17.15 7.58 -23.38
N ASN A 309 -16.32 6.58 -23.04
CA ASN A 309 -15.79 5.61 -24.00
C ASN A 309 -16.91 4.84 -24.74
N MET A 310 -17.92 4.36 -24.02
CA MET A 310 -19.06 3.70 -24.65
C MET A 310 -19.82 4.64 -25.59
N ALA A 311 -20.03 5.90 -25.19
CA ALA A 311 -20.69 6.89 -26.03
C ALA A 311 -19.91 7.18 -27.32
N PHE A 312 -18.58 7.26 -27.26
CA PHE A 312 -17.74 7.42 -28.44
C PHE A 312 -17.83 6.23 -29.39
N VAL A 313 -17.82 4.99 -28.88
CA VAL A 313 -18.00 3.80 -29.71
C VAL A 313 -19.40 3.76 -30.32
N LEU A 314 -20.45 4.12 -29.58
CA LEU A 314 -21.81 4.21 -30.10
C LEU A 314 -21.95 5.26 -31.21
N SER A 315 -21.19 6.36 -31.14
CA SER A 315 -21.18 7.38 -32.19
C SER A 315 -20.71 6.83 -33.55
N VAL A 316 -19.84 5.81 -33.56
CA VAL A 316 -19.44 5.11 -34.79
C VAL A 316 -20.63 4.35 -35.39
N GLY A 317 -21.48 3.78 -34.55
CA GLY A 317 -22.73 3.15 -34.99
C GLY A 317 -23.66 4.14 -35.67
N PHE A 318 -23.88 5.30 -35.04
CA PHE A 318 -24.70 6.38 -35.61
C PHE A 318 -24.09 7.03 -36.85
N ALA A 319 -22.77 7.07 -36.97
CA ALA A 319 -22.09 7.57 -38.17
C ALA A 319 -22.16 6.57 -39.35
N THR A 320 -22.38 5.29 -39.06
CA THR A 320 -22.55 4.24 -40.06
C THR A 320 -23.99 4.13 -40.57
N GLU A 321 -24.98 4.49 -39.73
CA GLU A 321 -26.39 4.67 -40.12
C GLU A 321 -26.57 5.83 -41.11
#